data_AF-H0TY07-F1
#
_entry.id   AF-H0TY07-F1
#
_cell.length_a   1.000
_cell.length_b   1.000
_cell.length_c   1.000
_cell.angle_alpha   90.00
_cell.angle_beta   90.00
_cell.angle_gamma   90.00
#
_symmetry.space_group_name_H-M   'P 1'
#
loop_
_entity.id
_entity.type
_entity.pdbx_description
1 polymer ?
#
loop_
_entity_poly.entity_id
_entity_poly.type
_entity_poly.pdbx_seq_one_letter_code
_entity_poly.pdbx_strand_id
1 'polypeptide(L)'
;MQYFVVMIDYGRRGREAVVDPEMTRRDVVARVASGEYANISFIHEIIDRSVEDVTTDILAEAALPEIEDDGPDLQAVRFDHIHDLRKHERA
;
A
#
# COMPACT_ATOMS: atom_id res chain seq x y z
N MET A 1 2.42 16.66 11.85
CA MET A 1 3.14 15.91 10.80
C MET A 1 3.05 14.44 11.16
N GLN A 2 2.64 13.62 10.20
CA GLN A 2 2.49 12.17 10.36
C GLN A 2 3.53 11.49 9.47
N TYR A 3 4.27 10.53 10.02
CA TYR A 3 5.24 9.74 9.25
C TYR A 3 5.52 8.40 9.92
N PHE A 4 6.09 7.49 9.14
CA PHE A 4 6.46 6.16 9.61
C PHE A 4 7.97 6.01 9.72
N VAL A 5 8.40 5.25 10.71
CA VAL A 5 9.79 4.82 10.88
C VAL A 5 9.79 3.30 10.81
N VAL A 6 10.36 2.76 9.74
CA VAL A 6 10.53 1.31 9.58
C VAL A 6 11.97 0.97 9.95
N MET A 7 12.14 0.15 10.98
CA MET A 7 13.46 -0.32 11.38
C MET A 7 13.73 -1.70 10.80
N ILE A 8 14.81 -1.81 10.03
CA ILE A 8 15.26 -3.05 9.41
C ILE A 8 16.50 -3.56 10.12
N ASP A 9 16.53 -4.84 10.50
CA ASP A 9 17.71 -5.49 11.10
C ASP A 9 18.46 -6.32 10.05
N TYR A 10 19.67 -5.89 9.72
CA TYR A 10 20.58 -6.63 8.85
C TYR A 10 21.61 -7.47 9.65
N GLY A 11 21.35 -7.70 10.94
CA GLY A 11 22.18 -8.46 11.86
C GLY A 11 23.54 -7.81 12.06
N ARG A 12 24.61 -8.51 11.65
CA ARG A 12 26.00 -8.02 11.80
C ARG A 12 26.31 -6.75 11.02
N ARG A 13 25.48 -6.42 10.02
CA ARG A 13 25.62 -5.19 9.23
C ARG A 13 25.00 -3.97 9.91
N GLY A 14 24.30 -4.16 11.04
CA GLY A 14 23.63 -3.11 11.77
C GLY A 14 22.15 -3.00 11.40
N ARG A 15 21.53 -1.91 11.86
CA ARG A 15 20.11 -1.62 11.66
C ARG A 15 19.95 -0.35 10.84
N GLU A 16 18.95 -0.33 9.99
CA GLU A 16 18.59 0.83 9.17
C GLU A 16 17.24 1.38 9.59
N ALA A 17 17.16 2.70 9.72
CA ALA A 17 15.92 3.43 9.93
C ALA A 17 15.49 4.04 8.59
N VAL A 18 14.46 3.46 7.97
CA VAL A 18 13.83 4.04 6.79
C VAL A 18 12.79 5.05 7.26
N VAL A 19 13.00 6.33 6.93
CA VAL A 19 12.13 7.45 7.32
C VAL A 19 11.81 8.28 6.10
N ASP A 20 10.54 8.30 5.73
CA ASP A 20 10.03 9.10 4.62
C ASP A 20 8.75 9.81 5.08
N PRO A 21 8.79 11.14 5.27
CA PRO A 21 7.64 11.91 5.70
C PRO A 21 6.47 11.94 4.70
N GLU A 22 6.70 11.58 3.44
CA GLU A 22 5.66 11.54 2.41
C GLU A 22 5.01 10.16 2.29
N MET A 23 5.58 9.14 2.93
CA MET A 23 5.08 7.77 2.87
C MET A 23 3.80 7.61 3.67
N THR A 24 2.75 7.11 3.01
CA THR A 24 1.47 6.80 3.65
C THR A 24 1.47 5.41 4.26
N ARG A 25 0.49 5.10 5.11
CA ARG A 25 0.29 3.76 5.65
C ARG A 25 0.19 2.71 4.54
N ARG A 26 -0.57 3.01 3.47
CA ARG A 26 -0.75 2.10 2.32
C ARG A 26 0.58 1.82 1.62
N ASP A 27 1.45 2.83 1.49
CA ASP A 27 2.77 2.65 0.90
C ASP A 27 3.66 1.75 1.77
N VAL A 28 3.64 1.96 3.09
CA VAL A 28 4.36 1.09 4.04
C VAL A 28 3.87 -0.36 3.89
N VAL A 29 2.56 -0.57 3.91
CA VAL A 29 1.94 -1.90 3.75
C VAL A 29 2.35 -2.54 2.43
N ALA A 30 2.28 -1.79 1.31
CA ALA A 30 2.68 -2.30 -0.01
C ALA A 30 4.16 -2.71 -0.04
N ARG A 31 5.06 -1.92 0.55
CA ARG A 31 6.49 -2.25 0.64
C ARG A 31 6.76 -3.46 1.53
N VAL A 32 6.02 -3.61 2.64
CA VAL A 32 6.07 -4.80 3.48
C VAL A 32 5.57 -6.03 2.72
N ALA A 33 4.42 -5.94 2.06
CA ALA A 33 3.81 -7.04 1.30
C ALA A 33 4.69 -7.48 0.11
N SER A 34 5.32 -6.53 -0.59
CA SER A 34 6.26 -6.81 -1.68
C SER A 34 7.57 -7.48 -1.22
N GLY A 35 7.86 -7.45 0.09
CA GLY A 35 9.11 -7.95 0.66
C GLY A 35 10.31 -7.01 0.51
N GLU A 36 10.11 -5.76 0.08
CA GLU A 36 11.16 -4.72 0.06
C GLU A 36 11.77 -4.53 1.45
N TYR A 37 10.92 -4.54 2.48
CA TYR A 37 11.34 -4.52 3.87
C TYR A 37 11.44 -5.94 4.43
N ALA A 38 12.62 -6.54 4.32
CA ALA A 38 12.94 -7.81 4.95
C ALA A 38 13.48 -7.61 6.38
N ASN A 39 13.18 -8.52 7.31
CA ASN A 39 13.69 -8.50 8.70
C ASN A 39 13.34 -7.22 9.48
N ILE A 40 12.06 -6.83 9.42
CA ILE A 40 11.54 -5.68 10.15
C ILE A 40 11.65 -5.94 11.67
N SER A 41 12.30 -5.01 12.38
CA SER A 41 12.33 -4.98 13.85
C SER A 41 11.06 -4.38 14.43
N PHE A 42 10.67 -3.20 13.93
CA PHE A 42 9.46 -2.50 14.32
C PHE A 42 9.09 -1.45 13.29
N ILE A 43 7.82 -1.03 13.33
CA ILE A 43 7.24 0.06 12.55
C ILE A 43 6.56 0.99 13.54
N HIS A 44 7.09 2.20 13.67
CA HIS A 44 6.45 3.24 14.46
C HIS A 44 5.72 4.23 13.57
N GLU A 45 4.51 4.55 13.97
CA GLU A 45 3.77 5.70 13.47
C GLU A 45 3.99 6.88 14.41
N ILE A 46 4.43 8.01 13.86
CA ILE A 46 4.62 9.24 14.60
C ILE A 46 3.58 10.25 14.14
N ILE A 47 2.74 10.68 15.09
CA ILE A 47 1.74 11.73 14.87
C ILE A 47 2.05 12.87 15.84
N ASP A 48 2.56 13.97 15.29
CA ASP A 48 3.01 15.15 16.01
C ASP A 48 4.08 14.88 17.09
N ARG A 49 3.66 14.53 18.31
CA ARG A 49 4.54 14.19 19.44
C ARG A 49 4.24 12.82 20.04
N SER A 50 3.31 12.08 19.45
CA SER A 50 2.98 10.72 19.84
C SER A 50 3.74 9.74 18.98
N VAL A 51 4.16 8.63 19.59
CA VAL A 51 4.78 7.49 18.92
C VAL A 51 3.94 6.27 19.24
N GLU A 52 3.47 5.59 18.21
CA GLU A 52 2.66 4.38 18.31
C GLU A 52 3.35 3.23 17.58
N ASP A 53 3.39 2.06 18.21
CA ASP A 53 3.89 0.84 17.58
C ASP A 53 2.76 0.17 16.81
N VAL A 54 2.82 0.28 15.48
CA VAL A 54 1.82 -0.26 14.56
C VAL A 54 2.33 -1.50 13.83
N THR A 55 3.44 -2.10 14.30
CA THR A 55 4.10 -3.23 13.63
C THR A 55 3.14 -4.38 13.38
N THR A 56 2.39 -4.79 14.41
CA THR A 56 1.44 -5.91 14.31
C THR A 56 0.35 -5.62 13.30
N ASP A 57 -0.19 -4.40 13.30
CA ASP A 57 -1.30 -4.03 12.42
C ASP A 57 -0.86 -3.98 10.96
N ILE A 58 0.32 -3.40 10.69
CA ILE A 58 0.88 -3.33 9.33
C ILE A 58 1.23 -4.72 8.81
N LEU A 59 1.83 -5.59 9.63
CA LEU A 59 2.16 -6.95 9.23
C LEU A 59 0.89 -7.78 8.96
N ALA A 60 -0.16 -7.58 9.75
CA ALA A 60 -1.44 -8.24 9.53
C ALA A 60 -2.11 -7.75 8.24
N GLU A 61 -2.09 -6.44 7.97
CA GLU A 61 -2.62 -5.82 6.75
C GLU A 61 -1.86 -6.31 5.51
N ALA A 62 -0.53 -6.36 5.58
CA ALA A 62 0.33 -6.85 4.49
C ALA A 62 0.22 -8.36 4.22
N ALA A 63 -0.25 -9.14 5.20
CA ALA A 63 -0.50 -10.57 5.03
C ALA A 63 -1.84 -10.88 4.34
N LEU A 64 -2.72 -9.88 4.18
CA LEU A 64 -3.94 -10.04 3.40
C LEU A 64 -3.58 -10.13 1.92
N PRO A 65 -4.21 -11.05 1.15
CA PRO A 65 -4.05 -11.05 -0.29
C PRO A 65 -4.49 -9.69 -0.82
N GLU A 66 -3.68 -9.10 -1.70
CA GLU A 66 -4.07 -7.90 -2.45
C GLU A 66 -5.42 -8.19 -3.11
N ILE A 67 -6.48 -7.56 -2.60
CA ILE A 67 -7.70 -7.38 -3.38
C ILE A 67 -7.26 -6.35 -4.41
N GLU A 68 -7.06 -6.80 -5.66
CA GLU A 68 -6.85 -5.90 -6.78
C GLU A 68 -7.87 -4.77 -6.66
N ASP A 69 -7.37 -3.54 -6.49
CA ASP A 69 -8.18 -2.33 -6.51
C ASP A 69 -8.73 -2.29 -7.94
N ASP A 70 -9.89 -2.91 -8.15
CA ASP A 70 -10.64 -2.92 -9.40
C ASP A 70 -11.00 -1.46 -9.67
N GLY A 71 -10.05 -0.73 -10.26
CA GLY A 71 -10.28 0.56 -10.87
C GLY A 71 -11.52 0.44 -11.75
N PRO A 72 -12.34 1.50 -11.84
CA PRO A 72 -13.71 1.44 -12.34
C PRO A 72 -13.79 0.52 -13.56
N ASP A 73 -14.57 -0.56 -13.43
CA ASP A 73 -14.65 -1.67 -14.38
C ASP A 73 -14.69 -1.16 -15.83
N LEU A 74 -13.52 -1.17 -16.48
CA LEU A 74 -13.34 -0.69 -17.85
C LEU A 74 -14.18 -1.52 -18.83
N GLN A 75 -14.69 -2.69 -18.42
CA GLN A 75 -15.63 -3.45 -19.22
C GLN A 75 -16.99 -2.74 -19.34
N ALA A 76 -17.48 -2.09 -18.28
CA ALA A 76 -18.75 -1.37 -18.32
C ALA A 76 -18.73 -0.23 -19.35
N VAL A 77 -17.63 0.54 -19.41
CA VAL A 77 -17.40 1.58 -20.43
C VAL A 77 -17.36 0.98 -21.84
N ARG A 78 -16.74 -0.20 -22.00
CA ARG A 78 -16.64 -0.88 -23.30
C ARG A 78 -18.00 -1.40 -23.78
N PHE A 79 -18.82 -1.95 -22.88
CA PHE A 79 -20.17 -2.44 -23.23
C PHE A 79 -21.10 -1.30 -23.62
N ASP A 80 -21.03 -0.15 -22.94
CA ASP A 80 -21.82 1.03 -23.27
C ASP A 80 -21.46 1.56 -24.68
N HIS A 81 -20.17 1.65 -25.01
CA HIS A 81 -19.71 2.08 -26.33
C HIS A 81 -20.17 1.16 -27.48
N ILE A 82 -20.12 -0.16 -27.27
CA ILE A 82 -20.59 -1.15 -28.27
C ILE A 82 -22.11 -1.04 -28.47
N HIS A 83 -22.86 -0.80 -27.38
CA HIS A 83 -24.31 -0.68 -27.46
C HIS A 83 -24.73 0.60 -28.19
N ASP A 84 -24.04 1.72 -27.96
CA ASP A 84 -24.30 2.97 -28.68
C ASP A 84 -23.96 2.86 -30.18
N LEU A 85 -22.87 2.19 -30.56
CA LEU A 85 -22.56 1.93 -31.97
C LEU A 85 -23.69 1.15 -32.67
N ARG A 86 -24.30 0.16 -31.99
CA ARG A 86 -25.41 -0.62 -32.54
C ARG A 86 -26.71 0.16 -32.68
N LYS A 87 -26.97 1.19 -31.87
CA LYS A 87 -28.14 2.05 -32.03
C LYS A 87 -28.09 2.86 -33.34
N HIS A 88 -26.89 3.15 -33.84
CA HIS A 88 -26.70 3.92 -35.06
C HIS A 88 -26.74 3.09 -36.36
N GLU A 89 -26.78 1.76 -36.28
CA GLU A 89 -26.87 0.86 -37.46
C GLU A 89 -28.32 0.63 -37.96
N ARG A 90 -29.33 1.25 -37.34
CA ARG A 90 -30.71 1.25 -37.86
C ARG A 90 -31.19 2.68 -38.10
N ALA A 91 -30.78 3.22 -39.25
CA ALA A 91 -31.45 4.30 -39.97
C ALA A 91 -31.49 3.93 -41.46
#